data_AF-A0A564Q8C8-F1
#
_entry.id   AF-A0A564Q8C8-F1
#
_cell.length_a   1.000
_cell.length_b   1.000
_cell.length_c   1.000
_cell.angle_alpha   90.00
_cell.angle_beta   90.00
_cell.angle_gamma   90.00
#
_symmetry.space_group_name_H-M   'P 1'
#
loop_
_entity.id
_entity.type
_entity.pdbx_description
1 polymer ?
#
loop_
_entity_poly.entity_id
_entity_poly.type
_entity_poly.pdbx_seq_one_letter_code
_entity_poly.pdbx_strand_id
1 'polypeptide(L)' 'MSLYRSKQKRLFDRVGRKGYIKLPKPGTNPRGVEIIKEALSSLAEDEMSKVIKISWQKTQIDYDPYKRWVDYWRED' A
#
# COMPACT_ATOMS: atom_id res chain seq x y z
N MET A 1 -12.07 -6.87 -29.37
CA MET A 1 -11.66 -7.40 -28.05
C MET A 1 -10.31 -6.80 -27.70
N SER A 2 -10.25 -5.91 -26.70
CA SER A 2 -8.97 -5.27 -26.31
C SER A 2 -8.06 -6.31 -25.65
N LEU A 3 -6.93 -6.60 -26.31
CA LEU A 3 -5.93 -7.59 -25.90
C LEU A 3 -5.05 -7.13 -24.72
N TYR A 4 -5.33 -5.97 -24.13
CA TYR A 4 -4.54 -5.41 -23.03
C TYR A 4 -5.40 -5.20 -21.77
N ARG A 5 -5.77 -6.30 -21.09
CA ARG A 5 -6.27 -6.20 -19.70
C ARG A 5 -5.08 -6.20 -18.75
N SER A 6 -5.06 -5.23 -17.84
CA SER A 6 -4.10 -5.24 -16.73
C SER A 6 -4.30 -6.50 -15.88
N LYS A 7 -3.23 -6.94 -15.25
CA LYS A 7 -3.23 -8.12 -14.36
C LYS A 7 -4.22 -7.97 -13.22
N GLN A 8 -4.36 -6.76 -12.71
CA GLN A 8 -5.37 -6.39 -11.71
C GLN A 8 -6.78 -6.70 -12.22
N LYS A 9 -7.11 -6.32 -13.47
CA LYS A 9 -8.40 -6.66 -14.08
C LYS A 9 -8.55 -8.18 -14.27
N ARG A 10 -7.53 -8.86 -14.81
CA ARG A 10 -7.56 -10.34 -14.97
C ARG A 10 -7.79 -11.07 -13.65
N LEU A 11 -7.10 -10.65 -12.58
CA LEU A 11 -7.27 -11.24 -11.26
C LEU A 11 -8.66 -10.93 -10.69
N PHE A 12 -9.10 -9.68 -10.79
CA PHE A 12 -10.42 -9.26 -10.32
C PHE A 12 -11.54 -10.04 -11.02
N ASP A 13 -11.45 -10.22 -12.34
CA ASP A 13 -12.40 -11.01 -13.13
C ASP A 13 -12.43 -12.48 -12.66
N ARG A 14 -11.29 -13.03 -12.24
CA ARG A 14 -11.15 -14.42 -11.77
C ARG A 14 -11.68 -14.64 -10.35
N VAL A 15 -11.34 -13.76 -9.41
CA VAL A 15 -11.66 -13.95 -7.96
C VAL A 15 -12.95 -13.24 -7.54
N GLY A 16 -13.46 -12.34 -8.38
CA GLY A 16 -14.64 -11.54 -8.12
C GLY A 16 -14.48 -10.51 -7.01
N ARG A 17 -15.51 -9.67 -6.83
CA ARG A 17 -15.52 -8.58 -5.84
C ARG A 17 -15.17 -9.06 -4.42
N LYS A 18 -15.79 -10.15 -3.96
CA LYS A 18 -15.60 -10.67 -2.60
C LYS A 18 -14.22 -11.27 -2.36
N GLY A 19 -13.54 -11.73 -3.42
CA GLY A 19 -12.17 -12.27 -3.35
C GLY A 19 -11.09 -11.22 -3.57
N TYR A 20 -11.47 -10.01 -3.99
CA TYR A 20 -10.54 -8.91 -4.25
C TYR A 20 -10.66 -7.76 -3.24
N ILE A 21 -11.88 -7.40 -2.83
CA ILE A 21 -12.18 -6.22 -2.01
C ILE A 21 -12.62 -6.64 -0.60
N LYS A 22 -11.90 -6.16 0.41
CA LYS A 22 -12.22 -6.32 1.82
C LYS A 22 -12.90 -5.05 2.33
N LEU A 23 -14.17 -5.18 2.72
CA LEU A 23 -14.90 -4.09 3.35
C LEU A 23 -14.43 -3.88 4.79
N PRO A 24 -14.44 -2.62 5.28
CA PRO A 24 -14.10 -2.33 6.66
C PRO A 24 -15.02 -3.07 7.64
N LYS A 25 -14.48 -3.56 8.76
CA LYS A 25 -15.26 -4.22 9.79
C LYS A 25 -16.17 -3.18 10.49
N PRO A 26 -17.50 -3.35 10.52
CA PRO A 26 -18.37 -2.46 11.28
C PRO A 26 -18.03 -2.48 12.77
N GLY A 27 -18.18 -1.34 13.43
CA GLY A 27 -17.88 -1.20 14.87
C GLY A 27 -16.39 -1.13 15.21
N THR A 28 -15.52 -0.92 14.22
CA THR A 28 -14.11 -0.57 14.45
C THR A 28 -13.81 0.82 13.88
N ASN A 29 -12.57 1.28 14.01
CA ASN A 29 -12.11 2.55 13.43
C ASN A 29 -11.18 2.31 12.22
N PRO A 30 -11.70 1.78 11.09
CA PRO A 30 -10.89 1.51 9.90
C PRO A 30 -10.52 2.81 9.17
N ARG A 31 -9.58 2.71 8.23
CA ARG A 31 -9.11 3.86 7.42
C ARG A 31 -9.51 3.78 5.95
N GLY A 32 -10.26 2.76 5.56
CA GLY A 32 -10.74 2.62 4.19
C GLY A 32 -11.01 1.17 3.82
N VAL A 33 -11.38 0.99 2.56
CA VAL A 33 -11.53 -0.32 1.91
C VAL A 33 -10.14 -0.85 1.57
N GLU A 34 -9.93 -2.16 1.79
CA GLU A 34 -8.64 -2.82 1.55
C GLU A 34 -8.71 -3.81 0.38
N ILE A 35 -7.56 -4.14 -0.20
CA ILE A 35 -7.40 -5.34 -1.03
C ILE A 35 -7.26 -6.56 -0.12
N ILE A 36 -7.85 -7.67 -0.52
CA ILE A 36 -7.70 -8.95 0.19
C ILE A 36 -6.24 -9.43 0.10
N LYS A 37 -5.72 -9.99 1.20
CA LYS A 37 -4.32 -10.41 1.33
C LYS A 37 -3.89 -11.34 0.18
N GLU A 38 -4.72 -12.33 -0.11
CA GLU A 38 -4.46 -13.34 -1.14
C GLU A 38 -4.44 -12.71 -2.54
N ALA A 39 -5.31 -11.73 -2.80
CA ALA A 39 -5.32 -10.99 -4.05
C ALA A 39 -4.07 -10.10 -4.19
N LEU A 40 -3.64 -9.44 -3.12
CA LEU A 40 -2.42 -8.63 -3.12
C LEU A 40 -1.17 -9.48 -3.37
N SER A 41 -1.01 -10.59 -2.64
CA SER A 41 0.10 -11.53 -2.85
C SER A 41 0.13 -12.04 -4.29
N SER A 42 -1.03 -12.43 -4.83
CA SER A 42 -1.13 -12.88 -6.22
C SER A 42 -0.67 -11.83 -7.23
N LEU A 43 -0.94 -10.54 -7.00
CA LEU A 43 -0.49 -9.46 -7.89
C LEU A 43 1.01 -9.18 -7.76
N ALA A 44 1.52 -9.22 -6.53
CA ALA A 44 2.93 -8.98 -6.25
C ALA A 44 3.84 -10.09 -6.83
N GLU A 45 3.36 -11.34 -6.81
CA GLU A 45 4.08 -12.53 -7.27
C GLU A 45 3.80 -12.90 -8.74
N ASP A 46 2.90 -12.18 -9.42
CA ASP A 46 2.57 -12.43 -10.83
C ASP A 46 3.82 -12.32 -11.72
N GLU A 47 3.99 -13.26 -12.66
CA GLU A 47 5.15 -13.36 -13.55
C GLU A 47 5.41 -12.10 -14.37
N MET A 48 4.37 -11.33 -14.70
CA MET A 48 4.53 -10.10 -15.47
C MET A 48 4.98 -8.94 -14.55
N SER A 49 5.00 -9.12 -13.22
CA SER A 49 5.28 -8.07 -12.23
C SER A 49 6.78 -7.85 -12.12
N LYS A 50 7.19 -6.62 -12.45
CA LYS A 50 8.58 -6.21 -12.35
C LYS A 50 8.85 -5.78 -10.93
N VAL A 51 9.89 -6.33 -10.32
CA VAL A 51 10.23 -6.11 -8.92
C VAL A 51 11.67 -5.65 -8.82
N ILE A 52 11.91 -4.60 -8.04
CA ILE A 52 13.24 -4.21 -7.56
C ILE A 52 13.30 -4.64 -6.10
N LYS A 53 14.20 -5.57 -5.77
CA LYS A 53 14.40 -6.02 -4.39
C LYS A 53 15.14 -4.94 -3.62
N ILE A 54 14.60 -4.54 -2.47
CA ILE A 54 15.19 -3.51 -1.60
C ILE A 54 15.55 -4.15 -0.27
N SER A 55 16.81 -3.99 0.15
CA SER A 55 17.24 -4.28 1.51
C SER A 55 16.99 -3.05 2.37
N TRP A 56 15.92 -3.08 3.16
CA TRP A 56 15.57 -1.98 4.05
C TRP A 56 16.48 -1.97 5.27
N GLN A 57 17.58 -1.21 5.20
CA GLN A 57 18.50 -1.02 6.31
C GLN A 57 18.13 0.26 7.06
N LYS A 58 17.81 0.14 8.36
CA LYS A 58 17.53 1.30 9.21
C LYS A 58 18.86 1.99 9.54
N THR A 59 19.01 3.23 9.10
CA THR A 59 20.14 4.08 9.48
C THR A 59 19.84 4.80 10.80
N GLN A 60 20.89 5.04 11.60
CA GLN A 60 20.80 5.97 12.71
C GLN A 60 20.67 7.38 12.13
N ILE A 61 19.59 8.08 12.48
CA ILE A 61 19.34 9.46 12.07
C ILE A 61 19.01 10.23 13.35
N ASP A 62 19.77 11.28 13.61
CA ASP A 62 19.47 12.24 14.66
C ASP A 62 18.56 13.32 14.06
N TYR A 63 17.27 13.25 14.39
CA TYR A 63 16.26 14.17 13.88
C TYR A 63 15.32 14.57 15.02
N ASP A 64 15.37 15.85 15.39
CA ASP A 64 14.42 16.48 16.31
C ASP A 64 13.27 17.13 15.48
N PRO A 65 12.05 16.60 15.55
CA PRO A 65 10.91 17.14 14.78
C PRO A 65 10.44 18.51 15.27
N TYR A 66 10.82 18.94 16.47
CA TYR A 66 10.35 20.20 17.07
C TYR A 66 11.33 21.35 16.89
N LYS A 67 12.63 21.05 16.73
CA LYS A 67 13.71 22.04 16.63
C LYS A 67 13.35 23.21 15.73
N ARG A 68 12.89 22.93 14.51
CA ARG A 68 12.51 23.96 13.54
C ARG A 68 11.44 24.92 14.07
N TRP A 69 10.42 24.39 14.73
CA TRP A 69 9.34 25.21 15.26
C TRP A 69 9.83 26.02 16.44
N VAL A 70 10.53 25.38 17.39
CA VAL A 70 11.10 26.04 18.56
C VAL A 70 12.01 27.20 18.16
N ASP A 71 12.84 27.01 17.12
CA ASP A 71 13.72 28.06 16.61
C ASP A 71 12.90 29.26 16.09
N TYR A 72 11.83 29.04 15.30
CA TYR A 72 10.94 30.13 14.85
C TYR A 72 10.25 30.86 16.01
N TRP A 73 9.77 30.14 17.03
CA TRP A 73 9.14 30.76 18.20
C TRP A 73 10.11 31.60 19.05
N ARG A 74 11.42 31.44 18.87
CA ARG A 74 12.46 32.19 19.61
C ARG A 74 12.97 33.43 18.86
N GLU A 75 12.65 33.55 17.57
CA GLU A 75 13.03 34.70 16.75
C GLU A 75 12.04 35.88 16.88
N ASP A 76 10.90 35.67 17.55
CA ASP A 76 9.93 36.70 18.01
C ASP A 76 10.26 37.22 19.43
#